data_AF-A0AAU4WVX2-F1
#
_entry.id   AF-A0AAU4WVX2-F1
#
_cell.length_a   1.000
_cell.length_b   1.000
_cell.length_c   1.000
_cell.angle_alpha   90.00
_cell.angle_beta   90.00
_cell.angle_gamma   90.00
#
_symmetry.space_group_name_H-M   'P 1'
#
loop_
_entity.id
_entity.type
_entity.pdbx_description
1 polymer ?
#
loop_
_entity_poly.entity_id
_entity_poly.type
_entity_poly.pdbx_seq_one_letter_code
_entity_poly.pdbx_strand_id
1 'polypeptide(L)'
;MSNALQYPQGWLVLGLPWPERTQDGWGECALAIAPRTIPRGLVSEEAGTALDLAGGLARDPAEGPGKAVFFSDVTLWLDKQGKEWGDLGIDYEAVIDELTKAPVPQLYMTLMQKAHAILCDASREGLRLHYRDGEVEHVTPQVRAEVHAAITASLERDWPPYIQGLIDRGAIRTQ
;
A
#
# COMPACT_ATOMS: atom_id res chain seq x y z
N MET A 1 -19.68 -12.24 9.15
CA MET A 1 -18.31 -11.91 8.68
C MET A 1 -18.13 -10.41 8.37
N SER A 2 -18.97 -9.49 8.91
CA SER A 2 -18.93 -8.05 8.59
C SER A 2 -17.74 -7.27 9.20
N ASN A 3 -17.21 -7.74 10.34
CA ASN A 3 -16.19 -7.02 11.10
C ASN A 3 -14.83 -6.98 10.37
N ALA A 4 -14.41 -8.08 9.72
CA ALA A 4 -13.11 -8.16 9.06
C ALA A 4 -12.99 -7.29 7.79
N LEU A 5 -14.11 -6.93 7.16
CA LEU A 5 -14.12 -6.03 6.00
C LEU A 5 -13.92 -4.58 6.44
N GLN A 6 -14.56 -4.17 7.52
CA GLN A 6 -14.43 -2.82 8.10
C GLN A 6 -13.15 -2.64 8.91
N TYR A 7 -12.65 -3.71 9.54
CA TYR A 7 -11.47 -3.69 10.39
C TYR A 7 -10.52 -4.82 9.96
N PRO A 8 -9.87 -4.68 8.79
CA PRO A 8 -8.94 -5.69 8.30
C PRO A 8 -7.69 -5.76 9.17
N GLN A 9 -6.96 -6.89 9.10
CA GLN A 9 -5.69 -7.06 9.81
C GLN A 9 -4.59 -6.12 9.31
N GLY A 10 -4.73 -5.60 8.10
CA GLY A 10 -3.81 -4.68 7.47
C GLY A 10 -4.24 -4.38 6.04
N TRP A 11 -3.52 -3.44 5.43
CA TRP A 11 -3.71 -2.96 4.07
C TRP A 11 -2.42 -3.12 3.29
N LEU A 12 -2.56 -3.42 2.00
CA LEU A 12 -1.53 -3.17 1.02
C LEU A 12 -1.77 -1.78 0.43
N VAL A 13 -0.73 -0.96 0.39
CA VAL A 13 -0.75 0.39 -0.16
C VAL A 13 0.15 0.43 -1.40
N LEU A 14 -0.46 0.78 -2.53
CA LEU A 14 0.21 0.93 -3.83
C LEU A 14 0.51 2.42 -4.05
N GLY A 15 1.72 2.72 -4.51
CA GLY A 15 2.04 4.03 -5.06
C GLY A 15 1.50 4.14 -6.48
N LEU A 16 0.73 5.18 -6.76
CA LEU A 16 0.26 5.53 -8.10
C LEU A 16 1.17 6.63 -8.70
N PRO A 17 1.13 6.86 -10.02
CA PRO A 17 1.82 8.00 -10.61
C PRO A 17 1.45 9.32 -9.91
N TRP A 18 2.46 10.17 -9.65
CA TRP A 18 2.22 11.47 -9.06
C TRP A 18 1.34 12.32 -10.01
N PRO A 19 0.23 12.92 -9.53
CA PRO A 19 -0.69 13.62 -10.41
C PRO A 19 -0.10 14.94 -10.94
N GLU A 20 -0.46 15.30 -12.17
CA GLU A 20 -0.05 16.57 -12.78
C GLU A 20 -0.63 17.79 -12.06
N ARG A 21 -1.82 17.64 -11.46
CA ARG A 21 -2.51 18.67 -10.70
C ARG A 21 -2.47 18.30 -9.23
N THR A 22 -1.88 19.18 -8.43
CA THR A 22 -1.80 19.04 -6.98
C THR A 22 -2.43 20.26 -6.33
N GLN A 23 -2.96 20.07 -5.13
CA GLN A 23 -3.45 21.18 -4.29
C GLN A 23 -2.49 21.33 -3.13
N ASP A 24 -1.78 22.46 -3.06
CA ASP A 24 -0.85 22.78 -1.96
C ASP A 24 0.20 21.68 -1.68
N GLY A 25 0.66 20.98 -2.72
CA GLY A 25 1.65 19.89 -2.60
C GLY A 25 1.06 18.51 -2.22
N TRP A 26 -0.27 18.40 -2.20
CA TRP A 26 -1.00 17.16 -1.99
C TRP A 26 -1.54 16.61 -3.31
N GLY A 27 -1.43 15.29 -3.50
CA GLY A 27 -1.92 14.59 -4.67
C GLY A 27 -2.56 13.25 -4.33
N GLU A 28 -3.67 12.90 -4.99
CA GLU A 28 -4.23 11.54 -4.95
C GLU A 28 -3.28 10.61 -5.72
N CYS A 29 -2.44 9.91 -4.98
CA CYS A 29 -1.27 9.21 -5.54
C CYS A 29 -1.01 7.87 -4.85
N ALA A 30 -1.96 7.37 -4.06
CA ALA A 30 -1.86 6.07 -3.43
C ALA A 30 -3.22 5.38 -3.40
N LEU A 31 -3.18 4.05 -3.41
CA LEU A 31 -4.35 3.20 -3.33
C LEU A 31 -4.16 2.16 -2.24
N ALA A 32 -5.10 2.07 -1.30
CA ALA A 32 -5.13 1.04 -0.28
C ALA A 32 -6.16 -0.03 -0.61
N ILE A 33 -5.77 -1.30 -0.41
CA ILE A 33 -6.64 -2.47 -0.49
C ILE A 33 -6.41 -3.37 0.72
N ALA A 34 -7.43 -4.11 1.17
CA ALA A 34 -7.32 -5.06 2.26
C ALA A 34 -7.04 -6.48 1.72
N PRO A 35 -5.79 -7.00 1.78
CA PRO A 35 -5.41 -8.18 0.98
C PRO A 35 -6.17 -9.45 1.32
N ARG A 36 -6.54 -9.62 2.59
CA ARG A 36 -7.23 -10.82 3.09
C ARG A 36 -8.74 -10.80 2.86
N THR A 37 -9.30 -9.67 2.49
CA THR A 37 -10.74 -9.58 2.17
C THR A 37 -11.01 -9.88 0.70
N ILE A 38 -9.95 -9.97 -0.13
CA ILE A 38 -10.04 -10.26 -1.56
C ILE A 38 -10.05 -11.78 -1.78
N PRO A 39 -11.14 -12.36 -2.32
CA PRO A 39 -11.12 -13.76 -2.75
C PRO A 39 -10.07 -13.96 -3.84
N ARG A 40 -9.19 -14.96 -3.68
CA ARG A 40 -8.11 -15.25 -4.65
C ARG A 40 -8.61 -15.62 -6.04
N GLY A 41 -9.86 -16.09 -6.18
CA GLY A 41 -10.49 -16.31 -7.48
C GLY A 41 -10.95 -15.05 -8.23
N LEU A 42 -10.80 -13.85 -7.64
CA LEU A 42 -11.09 -12.57 -8.31
C LEU A 42 -9.86 -11.91 -8.93
N VAL A 43 -8.68 -12.48 -8.71
CA VAL A 43 -7.39 -11.96 -9.17
C VAL A 43 -6.57 -13.11 -9.78
N SER A 44 -5.51 -12.79 -10.50
CA SER A 44 -4.53 -13.75 -11.00
C SER A 44 -3.78 -14.45 -9.85
N GLU A 45 -3.07 -15.54 -10.17
CA GLU A 45 -2.23 -16.24 -9.19
C GLU A 45 -1.08 -15.36 -8.72
N GLU A 46 -0.53 -14.55 -9.62
CA GLU A 46 0.55 -13.60 -9.39
C GLU A 46 0.10 -12.49 -8.43
N ALA A 47 -1.04 -11.86 -8.71
CA ALA A 47 -1.63 -10.86 -7.82
C ALA A 47 -2.04 -11.49 -6.48
N GLY A 48 -2.59 -12.71 -6.49
CA GLY A 48 -2.89 -13.48 -5.29
C GLY A 48 -1.67 -13.69 -4.39
N THR A 49 -0.54 -14.07 -5.00
CA THR A 49 0.75 -14.26 -4.31
C THR A 49 1.25 -12.95 -3.72
N ALA A 50 1.18 -11.85 -4.47
CA ALA A 50 1.57 -10.53 -3.98
C ALA A 50 0.71 -10.07 -2.77
N LEU A 51 -0.60 -10.33 -2.81
CA LEU A 51 -1.51 -10.07 -1.69
C LEU A 51 -1.18 -10.95 -0.46
N ASP A 52 -0.76 -12.19 -0.67
CA ASP A 52 -0.37 -13.10 0.42
C ASP A 52 0.94 -12.67 1.08
N LEU A 53 1.94 -12.25 0.29
CA LEU A 53 3.20 -11.69 0.80
C LEU A 53 2.94 -10.44 1.65
N ALA A 54 2.15 -9.50 1.13
CA ALA A 54 1.76 -8.30 1.88
C ALA A 54 1.01 -8.65 3.18
N GLY A 55 0.06 -9.60 3.10
CA GLY A 55 -0.67 -10.08 4.28
C GLY A 55 0.20 -10.84 5.29
N GLY A 56 1.33 -11.38 4.86
CA GLY A 56 2.37 -11.95 5.73
C GLY A 56 3.14 -10.87 6.47
N LEU A 57 3.66 -9.88 5.74
CA LEU A 57 4.42 -8.76 6.31
C LEU A 57 3.60 -7.92 7.30
N ALA A 58 2.30 -7.73 7.04
CA ALA A 58 1.41 -7.00 7.94
C ALA A 58 1.27 -7.65 9.34
N ARG A 59 1.54 -8.96 9.44
CA ARG A 59 1.38 -9.74 10.67
C ARG A 59 2.62 -9.80 11.53
N ASP A 60 3.78 -9.42 11.01
CA ASP A 60 5.05 -9.47 11.75
C ASP A 60 5.28 -8.12 12.46
N PRO A 61 4.97 -7.99 13.77
CA PRO A 61 5.05 -6.71 14.46
C PRO A 61 6.47 -6.41 14.96
N ALA A 62 7.36 -7.40 14.94
CA ALA A 62 8.73 -7.28 15.44
C ALA A 62 9.69 -6.82 14.34
N GLU A 63 9.42 -7.22 13.09
CA GLU A 63 10.32 -6.94 11.95
C GLU A 63 9.60 -6.42 10.69
N GLY A 64 8.26 -6.40 10.67
CA GLY A 64 7.46 -5.94 9.53
C GLY A 64 7.10 -4.45 9.56
N PRO A 65 6.62 -3.88 8.44
CA PRO A 65 6.26 -2.47 8.30
C PRO A 65 4.97 -2.07 9.08
N GLY A 66 4.35 -3.02 9.79
CA GLY A 66 3.08 -2.82 10.48
C GLY A 66 1.86 -3.03 9.57
N LYS A 67 0.70 -2.49 9.97
CA LYS A 67 -0.58 -2.78 9.30
C LYS A 67 -0.69 -2.18 7.90
N ALA A 68 -0.03 -1.06 7.60
CA ALA A 68 0.01 -0.47 6.26
C ALA A 68 1.29 -0.90 5.56
N VAL A 69 1.23 -2.03 4.84
CA VAL A 69 2.35 -2.54 4.05
C VAL A 69 2.38 -1.80 2.72
N PHE A 70 3.51 -1.21 2.37
CA PHE A 70 3.71 -0.62 1.07
C PHE A 70 4.11 -1.71 0.09
N PHE A 71 3.70 -1.60 -1.18
CA PHE A 71 4.15 -2.55 -2.19
C PHE A 71 5.68 -2.58 -2.33
N SER A 72 6.31 -1.42 -2.12
CA SER A 72 7.77 -1.28 -2.02
C SER A 72 8.40 -2.01 -0.83
N ASP A 73 7.66 -2.24 0.27
CA ASP A 73 8.16 -3.09 1.37
C ASP A 73 8.27 -4.54 0.95
N VAL A 74 7.34 -5.01 0.12
CA VAL A 74 7.39 -6.38 -0.40
C VAL A 74 8.59 -6.53 -1.32
N THR A 75 8.83 -5.55 -2.19
CA THR A 75 10.04 -5.48 -3.03
C THR A 75 11.32 -5.48 -2.18
N LEU A 76 11.39 -4.63 -1.15
CA LEU A 76 12.54 -4.55 -0.25
C LEU A 76 12.74 -5.85 0.54
N TRP A 77 11.65 -6.51 0.96
CA TRP A 77 11.72 -7.80 1.64
C TRP A 77 12.23 -8.90 0.71
N LEU A 78 11.73 -8.99 -0.53
CA LEU A 78 12.22 -9.94 -1.53
C LEU A 78 13.72 -9.74 -1.77
N ASP A 79 14.12 -8.49 -1.97
CA ASP A 79 15.52 -8.14 -2.17
C ASP A 79 16.37 -8.56 -0.96
N LYS A 80 15.93 -8.35 0.29
CA LYS A 80 16.62 -8.87 1.49
C LYS A 80 16.76 -10.40 1.51
N GLN A 81 15.86 -11.13 0.86
CA GLN A 81 15.95 -12.58 0.67
C GLN A 81 16.83 -12.99 -0.53
N GLY A 82 17.43 -12.03 -1.24
CA GLY A 82 18.19 -12.26 -2.45
C GLY A 82 17.29 -12.67 -3.64
N LYS A 83 16.05 -12.19 -3.65
CA LYS A 83 15.05 -12.47 -4.69
C LYS A 83 14.51 -11.20 -5.31
N GLU A 84 13.96 -11.33 -6.51
CA GLU A 84 13.13 -10.33 -7.16
C GLU A 84 11.74 -10.90 -7.52
N TRP A 85 10.84 -10.04 -7.97
CA TRP A 85 9.49 -10.47 -8.39
C TRP A 85 9.52 -11.50 -9.52
N GLY A 86 10.47 -11.36 -10.45
CA GLY A 86 10.68 -12.29 -11.56
C GLY A 86 11.02 -13.71 -11.12
N ASP A 87 11.70 -13.89 -9.98
CA ASP A 87 11.98 -15.22 -9.41
C ASP A 87 10.72 -15.96 -8.96
N LEU A 88 9.62 -15.22 -8.75
CA LEU A 88 8.30 -15.75 -8.43
C LEU A 88 7.41 -15.87 -9.68
N GLY A 89 7.92 -15.54 -10.87
CA GLY A 89 7.13 -15.44 -12.10
C GLY A 89 6.19 -14.23 -12.13
N ILE A 90 6.42 -13.22 -11.29
CA ILE A 90 5.55 -12.05 -11.13
C ILE A 90 6.10 -10.86 -11.90
N ASP A 91 5.28 -10.31 -12.80
CA ASP A 91 5.50 -8.98 -13.38
C ASP A 91 4.96 -7.91 -12.43
N TYR A 92 5.87 -7.11 -11.88
CA TYR A 92 5.57 -6.06 -10.90
C TYR A 92 4.54 -5.05 -11.41
N GLU A 93 4.72 -4.54 -12.63
CA GLU A 93 3.86 -3.49 -13.19
C GLU A 93 2.50 -4.07 -13.58
N ALA A 94 2.47 -5.29 -14.12
CA ALA A 94 1.23 -5.97 -14.46
C ALA A 94 0.37 -6.25 -13.21
N VAL A 95 0.99 -6.65 -12.09
CA VAL A 95 0.26 -6.85 -10.83
C VAL A 95 -0.29 -5.54 -10.27
N ILE A 96 0.46 -4.43 -10.34
CA ILE A 96 -0.08 -3.11 -9.93
C ILE A 96 -1.28 -2.73 -10.80
N ASP A 97 -1.15 -2.85 -12.12
CA ASP A 97 -2.23 -2.54 -13.06
C ASP A 97 -3.48 -3.40 -12.83
N GLU A 98 -3.30 -4.69 -12.55
CA GLU A 98 -4.40 -5.59 -12.21
C GLU A 98 -5.07 -5.18 -10.89
N LEU A 99 -4.28 -5.00 -9.81
CA LEU A 99 -4.81 -4.70 -8.48
C LEU A 99 -5.53 -3.35 -8.43
N THR A 100 -5.08 -2.37 -9.22
CA THR A 100 -5.75 -1.06 -9.36
C THR A 100 -7.06 -1.15 -10.14
N LYS A 101 -7.24 -2.15 -11.00
CA LYS A 101 -8.48 -2.37 -11.78
C LYS A 101 -9.40 -3.44 -11.18
N ALA A 102 -8.93 -4.17 -10.17
CA ALA A 102 -9.66 -5.27 -9.56
C ALA A 102 -11.01 -4.79 -8.98
N PRO A 103 -12.11 -5.56 -9.14
CA PRO A 103 -13.43 -5.19 -8.65
C PRO A 103 -13.56 -5.45 -7.14
N VAL A 104 -12.69 -4.82 -6.35
CA VAL A 104 -12.57 -4.99 -4.90
C VAL A 104 -12.62 -3.63 -4.21
N PRO A 105 -12.89 -3.58 -2.89
CA PRO A 105 -12.89 -2.33 -2.16
C PRO A 105 -11.51 -1.69 -2.19
N GLN A 106 -11.47 -0.45 -2.66
CA GLN A 106 -10.26 0.31 -2.96
C GLN A 106 -10.40 1.71 -2.40
N LEU A 107 -9.49 2.15 -1.53
CA LEU A 107 -9.51 3.51 -0.98
C LEU A 107 -8.34 4.31 -1.55
N TYR A 108 -8.65 5.31 -2.38
CA TYR A 108 -7.67 6.27 -2.87
C TYR A 108 -7.27 7.23 -1.76
N MET A 109 -5.98 7.55 -1.70
CA MET A 109 -5.39 8.39 -0.66
C MET A 109 -4.65 9.58 -1.26
N THR A 110 -4.89 10.74 -0.66
CA THR A 110 -4.13 11.96 -0.96
C THR A 110 -2.93 12.05 -0.02
N LEU A 111 -1.73 12.11 -0.58
CA LEU A 111 -0.48 12.21 0.18
C LEU A 111 0.31 13.45 -0.23
N MET A 112 1.17 13.91 0.66
CA MET A 112 2.23 14.87 0.31
C MET A 112 3.32 14.17 -0.50
N GLN A 113 4.03 14.94 -1.33
CA GLN A 113 5.08 14.42 -2.22
C GLN A 113 6.17 13.63 -1.48
N LYS A 114 6.55 14.06 -0.27
CA LYS A 114 7.51 13.32 0.58
C LYS A 114 6.99 11.94 0.97
N ALA A 115 5.74 11.85 1.42
CA ALA A 115 5.14 10.57 1.83
C ALA A 115 4.97 9.63 0.62
N HIS A 116 4.60 10.18 -0.55
CA HIS A 116 4.55 9.44 -1.81
C HIS A 116 5.92 8.89 -2.23
N ALA A 117 6.97 9.71 -2.16
CA ALA A 117 8.31 9.26 -2.50
C ALA A 117 8.79 8.12 -1.58
N ILE A 118 8.49 8.22 -0.27
CA ILE A 118 8.79 7.16 0.72
C ILE A 118 7.96 5.89 0.44
N LEU A 119 6.67 6.05 0.12
CA LEU A 119 5.78 4.94 -0.26
C LEU A 119 6.35 4.15 -1.46
N CYS A 120 6.92 4.83 -2.45
CA CYS A 120 7.48 4.22 -3.66
C CYS A 120 8.92 3.73 -3.51
N ASP A 121 9.62 4.05 -2.43
CA ASP A 121 11.02 3.69 -2.23
C ASP A 121 11.16 2.24 -1.73
N ALA A 122 11.85 1.41 -2.52
CA ALA A 122 12.24 0.04 -2.19
C ALA A 122 13.76 -0.13 -2.02
N SER A 123 14.51 0.96 -1.95
CA SER A 123 15.98 0.90 -1.89
C SER A 123 16.50 0.42 -0.54
N ARG A 124 17.61 -0.34 -0.56
CA ARG A 124 18.33 -0.73 0.67
C ARG A 124 19.03 0.44 1.36
N GLU A 125 19.54 1.36 0.55
CA GLU A 125 20.37 2.48 1.02
C GLU A 125 19.54 3.62 1.62
N GLY A 126 18.23 3.60 1.40
CA GLY A 126 17.29 4.63 1.83
C GLY A 126 17.15 5.76 0.81
N LEU A 127 16.05 6.49 0.93
CA LEU A 127 15.69 7.58 0.03
C LEU A 127 16.43 8.89 0.38
N ARG A 128 16.96 9.57 -0.64
CA ARG A 128 17.46 10.95 -0.52
C ARG A 128 16.55 11.89 -1.29
N LEU A 129 16.07 12.93 -0.61
CA LEU A 129 15.22 13.97 -1.19
C LEU A 129 16.05 15.21 -1.45
N HIS A 130 16.04 15.68 -2.70
CA HIS A 130 16.74 16.88 -3.12
C HIS A 130 15.75 18.03 -3.27
N TYR A 131 15.96 19.11 -2.51
CA TYR A 131 15.11 20.29 -2.51
C TYR A 131 15.67 21.38 -3.42
N ARG A 132 14.80 22.33 -3.81
CA ARG A 132 15.16 23.40 -4.76
C ARG A 132 16.22 24.37 -4.24
N ASP A 133 16.32 24.50 -2.92
CA ASP A 133 17.34 25.30 -2.22
C ASP A 133 18.70 24.58 -2.13
N GLY A 134 18.79 23.35 -2.65
CA GLY A 134 20.00 22.53 -2.61
C GLY A 134 20.13 21.70 -1.33
N GLU A 135 19.16 21.75 -0.42
CA GLU A 135 19.14 20.85 0.73
C GLU A 135 18.93 19.41 0.29
N VAL A 136 19.57 18.49 1.02
CA VAL A 136 19.41 17.04 0.83
C VAL A 136 18.96 16.44 2.14
N GLU A 137 17.73 15.93 2.18
CA GLU A 137 17.24 15.17 3.32
C GLU A 137 17.46 13.67 3.08
N HIS A 138 18.05 12.99 4.05
CA HIS A 138 18.13 11.54 4.07
C HIS A 138 16.95 10.98 4.86
N VAL A 139 16.08 10.22 4.18
CA VAL A 139 14.97 9.53 4.83
C VAL A 139 15.53 8.40 5.69
N THR A 140 15.42 8.59 7.00
CA THR A 140 15.85 7.58 7.97
C THR A 140 14.79 6.49 8.14
N PRO A 141 15.14 5.32 8.71
CA PRO A 141 14.15 4.31 9.10
C PRO A 141 13.05 4.85 10.01
N GLN A 142 13.39 5.80 10.90
CA GLN A 142 12.43 6.49 11.76
C GLN A 142 11.40 7.27 10.95
N VAL A 143 11.84 8.06 9.96
CA VAL A 143 10.94 8.82 9.07
C VAL A 143 10.05 7.89 8.25
N ARG A 144 10.58 6.77 7.75
CA ARG A 144 9.77 5.76 7.06
C ARG A 144 8.69 5.19 8.00
N ALA A 145 9.06 4.81 9.22
CA ALA A 145 8.12 4.30 10.22
C ALA A 145 7.04 5.33 10.60
N GLU A 146 7.38 6.62 10.66
CA GLU A 146 6.41 7.70 10.88
C GLU A 146 5.40 7.80 9.72
N VAL A 147 5.84 7.64 8.47
CA VAL A 147 4.94 7.60 7.30
C VAL A 147 4.02 6.37 7.35
N HIS A 148 4.54 5.19 7.70
CA HIS A 148 3.70 4.00 7.93
C HIS A 148 2.65 4.24 9.01
N ALA A 149 3.05 4.83 10.14
CA ALA A 149 2.15 5.12 11.26
C ALA A 149 1.05 6.13 10.85
N ALA A 150 1.41 7.19 10.11
CA ALA A 150 0.46 8.20 9.64
C ALA A 150 -0.55 7.64 8.62
N ILE A 151 -0.07 6.80 7.68
CA ILE A 151 -0.95 6.12 6.71
C ILE A 151 -1.84 5.11 7.42
N THR A 152 -1.31 4.33 8.37
CA THR A 152 -2.10 3.39 9.19
C THR A 152 -3.20 4.12 9.95
N ALA A 153 -2.87 5.22 10.64
CA ALA A 153 -3.85 5.99 11.39
C ALA A 153 -4.95 6.58 10.48
N SER A 154 -4.60 7.00 9.25
CA SER A 154 -5.59 7.46 8.27
C SER A 154 -6.49 6.33 7.80
N LEU A 155 -5.94 5.15 7.52
CA LEU A 155 -6.71 3.98 7.12
C LEU A 155 -7.63 3.48 8.24
N GLU A 156 -7.16 3.43 9.49
CA GLU A 156 -7.99 3.04 10.63
C GLU A 156 -9.17 3.99 10.84
N ARG A 157 -9.00 5.28 10.54
CA ARG A 157 -10.06 6.29 10.62
C ARG A 157 -11.03 6.21 9.43
N ASP A 158 -10.53 6.12 8.21
CA ASP A 158 -11.31 6.38 7.00
C ASP A 158 -11.84 5.10 6.33
N TRP A 159 -11.18 3.95 6.55
CA TRP A 159 -11.59 2.68 5.94
C TRP A 159 -12.94 2.15 6.45
N PRO A 160 -13.21 2.07 7.78
CA PRO A 160 -14.51 1.59 8.25
C PRO A 160 -15.72 2.36 7.69
N PRO A 161 -15.78 3.72 7.73
CA PRO A 161 -16.90 4.46 7.16
C PRO A 161 -16.96 4.34 5.63
N TYR A 162 -15.83 4.24 4.94
CA TYR A 162 -15.79 3.96 3.50
C TYR A 162 -16.47 2.64 3.15
N ILE A 163 -16.12 1.55 3.85
CA ILE A 163 -16.73 0.23 3.66
C ILE A 163 -18.21 0.24 4.04
N GLN A 164 -18.61 0.91 5.12
CA GLN A 164 -20.02 1.04 5.47
C GLN A 164 -20.81 1.72 4.34
N GLY A 165 -20.27 2.81 3.77
CA GLY A 165 -20.89 3.48 2.63
C GLY A 165 -20.96 2.64 1.36
N LEU A 166 -20.08 1.63 1.19
CA LEU A 166 -20.16 0.64 0.11
C LEU A 166 -21.27 -0.41 0.36
N ILE A 167 -21.45 -0.83 1.60
CA ILE A 167 -22.51 -1.75 2.01
C ILE A 167 -23.88 -1.08 1.86
N ASP A 168 -24.03 0.15 2.35
CA ASP A 168 -25.29 0.88 2.36
C ASP A 168 -25.83 1.14 0.95
N ARG A 169 -24.93 1.34 -0.03
CA ARG A 169 -25.29 1.51 -1.45
C ARG A 169 -25.41 0.19 -2.23
N GLY A 170 -25.26 -0.95 -1.57
CA GLY A 170 -25.37 -2.28 -2.18
C GLY A 170 -24.21 -2.64 -3.12
N ALA A 171 -23.10 -1.90 -3.09
CA ALA A 171 -21.91 -2.18 -3.91
C ALA A 171 -21.11 -3.38 -3.38
N ILE A 172 -21.28 -3.73 -2.09
CA ILE A 172 -20.74 -4.94 -1.48
C ILE A 172 -21.86 -5.65 -0.73
N ARG A 173 -22.00 -6.96 -0.97
CA ARG A 173 -22.91 -7.81 -0.19
C ARG A 173 -22.14 -8.45 0.96
N THR A 174 -22.53 -8.13 2.18
CA THR A 174 -22.09 -8.90 3.35
C THR A 174 -23.00 -10.12 3.44
N GLN A 175 -22.46 -11.31 3.14
CA GLN A 175 -23.10 -12.58 3.49
C GLN A 175 -22.71 -12.99 4.92
#